data_AF-A0A1A6FU05-F1
#
_entry.id   AF-A0A1A6FU05-F1
#
_cell.length_a   1.000
_cell.length_b   1.000
_cell.length_c   1.000
_cell.angle_alpha   90.00
_cell.angle_beta   90.00
_cell.angle_gamma   90.00
#
_symmetry.space_group_name_H-M   'P 1'
#
loop_
_entity.id
_entity.type
_entity.pdbx_description
1 polymer ?
#
loop_
_entity_poly.entity_id
_entity_poly.type
_entity_poly.pdbx_seq_one_letter_code
_entity_poly.pdbx_strand_id
1 'polypeptide(L)' 'MFWTNWNEQHPSIMRATLTGKNPHVIVSTDILTPNGLTLDHRAEKLYFSDGSLGKIERCEYDGSRR' A
#
# COMPACT_ATOMS: atom_id res chain seq x y z
N MET A 1 11.34 -0.25 0.31
CA MET A 1 10.42 -0.70 1.37
C MET A 1 9.01 -0.25 1.03
N PHE A 2 8.01 -1.04 1.38
CA PHE A 2 6.59 -0.67 1.34
C PHE A 2 6.06 -0.72 2.78
N TRP A 3 5.12 0.15 3.13
CA TRP A 3 4.48 0.15 4.45
C TRP A 3 3.05 0.69 4.37
N THR A 4 2.27 0.35 5.39
CA THR A 4 0.94 0.88 5.64
C THR A 4 1.04 2.13 6.53
N ASN A 5 0.41 3.22 6.11
CA ASN A 5 0.36 4.48 6.85
C ASN A 5 -1.04 4.67 7.44
N TRP A 6 -1.13 4.55 8.77
CA TRP A 6 -2.36 4.74 9.56
C TRP A 6 -2.55 6.20 9.99
N ASN A 7 -2.37 7.12 9.06
CA ASN A 7 -2.75 8.50 9.31
C ASN A 7 -4.28 8.60 9.21
N GLU A 8 -4.97 9.02 10.27
CA GLU A 8 -6.44 9.09 10.29
C GLU A 8 -7.05 10.01 9.23
N GLN A 9 -6.33 11.07 8.84
CA GLN A 9 -6.77 12.03 7.83
C GLN A 9 -6.40 11.58 6.40
N HIS A 10 -5.25 10.91 6.27
CA HIS A 10 -4.67 10.52 4.99
C HIS A 10 -4.12 9.08 5.02
N PRO A 11 -5.00 8.07 5.23
CA PRO A 11 -4.59 6.68 5.23
C PRO A 11 -4.03 6.31 3.86
N SER A 12 -2.93 5.56 3.84
CA SER A 12 -2.26 5.26 2.58
C SER A 12 -1.38 4.03 2.65
N ILE A 13 -1.02 3.51 1.48
CA ILE A 13 0.13 2.61 1.33
C ILE A 13 1.22 3.40 0.63
N MET A 14 2.44 3.30 1.15
CA MET A 14 3.56 4.10 0.72
C MET A 14 4.77 3.23 0.41
N ARG A 15 5.70 3.78 -0.38
CA ARG A 15 6.96 3.16 -0.77
C ARG A 15 8.10 4.16 -0.68
N ALA A 16 9.30 3.68 -0.35
CA ALA A 16 10.54 4.44 -0.35
C ALA A 16 11.72 3.51 -0.69
N THR A 17 12.90 4.07 -0.92
CA THR A 17 14.15 3.28 -0.91
C THR A 17 14.35 2.61 0.46
N LEU A 18 15.22 1.60 0.55
CA LEU A 18 15.54 0.98 1.84
C LEU A 18 16.26 1.93 2.81
N THR A 19 16.83 3.02 2.29
CA THR A 19 17.42 4.10 3.09
C THR A 19 16.39 5.16 3.51
N GLY A 20 15.09 4.94 3.24
CA GLY A 20 14.01 5.87 3.56
C GLY A 20 13.92 7.09 2.66
N LYS A 21 14.69 7.16 1.57
CA LYS A 21 14.66 8.27 0.61
C LYS A 21 13.53 8.10 -0.39
N ASN A 22 13.11 9.22 -0.99
CA ASN A 22 12.09 9.29 -2.04
C ASN A 22 10.79 8.56 -1.63
N PRO A 23 10.11 9.01 -0.57
CA PRO A 23 8.80 8.47 -0.22
C PRO A 23 7.76 8.84 -1.28
N HIS A 24 6.96 7.86 -1.68
CA HIS A 24 5.87 8.02 -2.64
C HIS A 24 4.62 7.29 -2.14
N VAL A 25 3.47 7.88 -2.41
CA VAL A 25 2.16 7.29 -2.12
C VAL A 25 1.77 6.36 -3.27
N ILE A 26 1.43 5.12 -2.93
CA ILE A 26 1.02 4.07 -3.88
C ILE A 26 -0.50 3.96 -3.94
N VAL A 27 -1.16 4.01 -2.79
CA VAL A 27 -2.63 4.01 -2.66
C VAL A 27 -3.03 5.07 -1.64
N SER A 28 -3.97 5.94 -2.01
CA SER A 28 -4.57 6.97 -1.13
C SER A 28 -6.08 7.09 -1.26
N THR A 29 -6.70 6.34 -2.17
CA THR A 29 -8.14 6.36 -2.42
C THR A 29 -8.79 5.07 -1.96
N ASP A 30 -10.05 5.11 -1.54
CA ASP A 30 -10.82 3.95 -1.09
C ASP A 30 -10.03 3.03 -0.15
N ILE A 31 -9.37 3.64 0.84
CA ILE A 31 -8.55 3.01 1.86
C ILE A 31 -8.77 3.75 3.18
N LEU A 32 -8.89 3.02 4.28
CA LEU A 32 -9.20 3.54 5.61
C LEU A 32 -8.25 2.95 6.66
N THR A 33 -8.20 1.61 6.78
CA THR A 33 -7.34 0.93 7.76
C THR A 33 -6.52 -0.17 7.09
N PRO A 34 -5.39 0.19 6.46
CA PRO A 34 -4.53 -0.78 5.81
C PRO A 34 -3.76 -1.60 6.85
N ASN A 35 -4.20 -2.83 7.13
CA ASN A 35 -3.68 -3.63 8.26
C ASN A 35 -2.64 -4.67 7.85
N GLY A 36 -2.75 -5.18 6.62
CA GLY A 36 -1.94 -6.26 6.09
C GLY A 36 -1.28 -5.85 4.79
N LEU A 37 -0.02 -6.27 4.60
CA LEU A 37 0.77 -5.94 3.42
C LEU A 37 1.70 -7.10 3.07
N THR A 38 1.69 -7.53 1.82
CA THR A 38 2.67 -8.49 1.29
C THR A 38 3.00 -8.20 -0.16
N LEU A 39 4.12 -8.75 -0.62
CA LEU A 39 4.70 -8.52 -1.94
C LEU A 39 4.91 -9.84 -2.66
N ASP A 40 4.53 -9.91 -3.92
CA ASP A 40 5.03 -10.91 -4.86
C ASP A 40 6.16 -10.28 -5.68
N HIS A 41 7.40 -10.61 -5.31
CA HIS A 41 8.59 -10.09 -5.98
C HIS A 41 8.75 -10.55 -7.42
N ARG A 42 8.24 -11.74 -7.79
CA ARG A 42 8.38 -12.26 -9.15
C ARG A 42 7.37 -11.63 -10.08
N ALA A 43 6.15 -11.42 -9.62
CA ALA A 43 5.07 -10.82 -10.42
C ALA A 43 4.97 -9.29 -10.27
N GLU A 44 5.82 -8.70 -9.42
CA GLU A 44 5.83 -7.26 -9.07
C GLU A 44 4.47 -6.74 -8.57
N LYS A 45 3.78 -7.56 -7.75
CA LYS A 45 2.46 -7.25 -7.20
C LYS A 45 2.51 -6.90 -5.73
N LEU A 46 1.78 -5.86 -5.37
CA LEU A 46 1.47 -5.46 -4.00
C LEU A 46 0.09 -5.99 -3.64
N TYR A 47 -0.02 -6.70 -2.52
CA TYR A 47 -1.30 -7.14 -1.95
C TYR A 47 -1.49 -6.51 -0.58
N PHE A 48 -2.70 -6.05 -0.30
CA PHE A 48 -3.01 -5.41 0.97
C PHE A 48 -4.45 -5.65 1.41
N SER A 49 -4.68 -5.60 2.71
CA SER A 49 -6.01 -5.75 3.31
C SER A 49 -6.43 -4.47 4.03
N ASP A 50 -7.67 -4.06 3.81
CA ASP A 50 -8.31 -2.98 4.56
C ASP A 50 -9.30 -3.57 5.58
N GLY A 51 -9.06 -3.32 6.87
CA GLY A 51 -9.87 -3.89 7.95
C GLY A 51 -11.25 -3.25 8.07
N SER A 52 -11.37 -1.96 7.79
CA SER A 52 -12.62 -1.19 7.92
C SER A 52 -13.52 -1.39 6.71
N LEU A 53 -12.94 -1.50 5.52
CA LEU A 53 -13.67 -1.75 4.29
C LEU A 53 -13.92 -3.24 4.02
N GLY A 54 -13.27 -4.13 4.78
CA GLY A 54 -13.48 -5.58 4.68
C GLY A 54 -13.07 -6.17 3.34
N LYS A 55 -12.01 -5.63 2.72
CA LYS A 55 -11.54 -6.05 1.38
C LYS A 55 -10.04 -6.37 1.36
N ILE A 56 -9.66 -7.23 0.43
CA ILE A 56 -8.27 -7.48 0.04
C ILE A 56 -8.13 -7.03 -1.40
N GLU A 57 -7.09 -6.25 -1.68
CA GLU A 57 -6.85 -5.64 -3.00
C GLU A 57 -5.43 -5.92 -3.46
N ARG A 58 -5.20 -5.74 -4.77
CA ARG A 58 -3.90 -5.95 -5.40
C ARG A 58 -3.65 -4.94 -6.51
N CYS A 59 -2.49 -4.31 -6.50
CA CYS A 59 -2.02 -3.45 -7.59
C CYS A 59 -0.57 -3.76 -7.99
N GLU A 60 -0.09 -3.10 -9.04
CA GLU A 60 1.34 -3.02 -9.36
C GLU A 60 2.10 -2.21 -8.29
N TYR A 61 3.43 -2.30 -8.26
CA TYR A 61 4.28 -1.54 -7.32
C TYR A 61 4.24 -0.02 -7.45
N ASP A 62 3.65 0.51 -8.51
CA ASP A 62 3.40 1.94 -8.71
C ASP A 62 1.95 2.35 -8.38
N GLY A 63 1.11 1.40 -7.96
CA GLY A 63 -0.30 1.63 -7.62
C GLY A 63 -1.25 1.47 -8.80
N SER A 64 -0.74 1.23 -10.01
CA SER A 64 -1.57 0.99 -11.19
C SER A 64 -2.25 -0.39 -11.15
N ARG A 65 -3.30 -0.56 -11.98
CA ARG A 65 -4.04 -1.84 -12.13
C ARG A 65 -4.53 -2.44 -10.80
N ARG A 66 -5.02 -1.56 -9.94
CA ARG A 66 -5.72 -1.87 -8.70
C ARG A 66 -7.08 -2.51 -8.96
#